data_AF-A0A2I0JK97-F1
#
_entry.id   AF-A0A2I0JK97-F1
#
_cell.length_a   1.000
_cell.length_b   1.000
_cell.length_c   1.000
_cell.angle_alpha   90.00
_cell.angle_beta   90.00
_cell.angle_gamma   90.00
#
_symmetry.space_group_name_H-M   'P 1'
#
loop_
_entity.id
_entity.type
_entity.pdbx_description
1 polymer ?
#
loop_
_entity_poly.entity_id
_entity_poly.type
_entity_poly.pdbx_seq_one_letter_code
_entity_poly.pdbx_strand_id
1 'polypeptide(L)'
;MAPKGEGLAPQSSRGKESRRRVRKRVSSTSSQLQDYIELFKASFNRKKRSSPPQIPREANPYRARKPEKNSIKEAMTVLNDMKSNISVDKYLISSTHFADETMRQLFKCYLDDVRREWLHHLVHP
;
A
#
# COMPACT_ATOMS: atom_id res chain seq x y z
N MET A 1 -31.86 -54.79 75.31
CA MET A 1 -31.22 -55.94 74.64
C MET A 1 -30.63 -55.46 73.32
N ALA A 2 -29.29 -55.44 73.20
CA ALA A 2 -28.61 -55.42 71.90
C ALA A 2 -28.60 -56.86 71.33
N PRO A 3 -28.41 -57.07 70.01
CA PRO A 3 -27.04 -57.26 69.50
C PRO A 3 -26.86 -56.82 68.00
N LYS A 4 -25.68 -56.32 67.60
CA LYS A 4 -24.53 -56.98 66.91
C LYS A 4 -24.71 -57.37 65.44
N GLY A 5 -23.62 -57.25 64.69
CA GLY A 5 -23.29 -58.02 63.48
C GLY A 5 -23.13 -57.12 62.26
N GLU A 6 -21.93 -56.61 61.97
CA GLU A 6 -20.88 -57.27 61.16
C GLU A 6 -21.15 -57.26 59.65
N GLY A 7 -20.12 -56.85 58.89
CA GLY A 7 -19.85 -57.48 57.60
C GLY A 7 -19.90 -56.59 56.35
N LEU A 8 -18.68 -56.26 55.88
CA LEU A 8 -18.27 -56.31 54.47
C LEU A 8 -18.75 -55.22 53.50
N ALA A 9 -17.84 -54.31 53.20
CA ALA A 9 -17.73 -53.76 51.84
C ALA A 9 -17.43 -54.89 50.83
N PRO A 10 -17.81 -54.71 49.56
CA PRO A 10 -16.73 -54.44 48.62
C PRO A 10 -17.05 -53.33 47.60
N GLN A 11 -16.04 -52.47 47.46
CA GLN A 11 -15.57 -51.76 46.28
C GLN A 11 -16.22 -52.17 44.95
N SER A 12 -16.78 -51.21 44.21
CA SER A 12 -16.66 -51.21 42.74
C SER A 12 -16.93 -49.82 42.15
N SER A 13 -15.82 -49.15 41.83
CA SER A 13 -15.59 -48.26 40.69
C SER A 13 -16.80 -47.63 39.99
N ARG A 14 -16.85 -46.29 39.99
CA ARG A 14 -17.24 -45.54 38.78
C ARG A 14 -16.70 -44.11 38.79
N GLY A 15 -15.69 -43.93 37.92
CA GLY A 15 -15.40 -42.71 37.17
C GLY A 15 -15.32 -41.39 37.92
N LYS A 16 -14.10 -40.91 38.17
CA LYS A 16 -13.86 -39.46 38.29
C LYS A 16 -14.25 -38.82 36.96
N GLU A 17 -15.42 -38.20 36.88
CA GLU A 17 -15.84 -37.43 35.70
C GLU A 17 -14.99 -36.15 35.63
N SER A 18 -13.83 -36.25 34.99
CA SER A 18 -13.00 -35.10 34.64
C SER A 18 -13.63 -34.42 33.42
N ARG A 19 -14.56 -33.50 33.66
CA ARG A 19 -15.01 -32.56 32.62
C ARG A 19 -13.86 -31.64 32.26
N ARG A 20 -13.03 -32.05 31.30
CA ARG A 20 -12.10 -31.18 30.60
C ARG A 20 -12.91 -30.13 29.83
N ARG A 21 -13.17 -28.98 30.46
CA ARG A 21 -13.55 -27.78 29.71
C ARG A 21 -12.34 -27.40 28.87
N VAL A 22 -12.38 -27.74 27.58
CA VAL A 22 -11.41 -27.24 26.61
C VAL A 22 -11.57 -25.71 26.60
N ARG A 23 -10.60 -25.02 27.19
CA ARG A 23 -10.48 -23.57 27.10
C ARG A 23 -10.23 -23.29 25.62
N LYS A 24 -11.25 -22.82 24.88
CA LYS A 24 -11.06 -22.31 23.52
C LYS A 24 -9.96 -21.27 23.61
N ARG A 25 -8.79 -21.54 23.02
CA ARG A 25 -7.77 -20.51 22.82
C ARG A 25 -8.42 -19.52 21.88
N VAL A 26 -8.86 -18.39 22.43
CA VAL A 26 -9.14 -17.21 21.62
C VAL A 26 -7.77 -16.80 21.08
N SER A 27 -7.45 -17.25 19.87
CA SER A 27 -6.36 -16.68 19.11
C SER A 27 -6.68 -15.20 18.99
N SER A 28 -5.98 -14.38 19.77
CA SER A 28 -6.27 -12.96 19.81
C SER A 28 -5.82 -12.39 18.47
N THR A 29 -6.79 -12.07 17.62
CA THR A 29 -6.57 -11.35 16.36
C THR A 29 -5.84 -10.02 16.60
N SER A 30 -5.88 -9.53 17.85
CA SER A 30 -5.11 -8.38 18.32
C SER A 30 -3.60 -8.61 18.31
N SER A 31 -3.11 -9.84 18.56
CA SER A 31 -1.66 -10.12 18.50
C SER A 31 -1.12 -9.99 17.08
N GLN A 32 -1.82 -10.60 16.12
CA GLN A 32 -1.43 -10.54 14.71
C GLN A 32 -1.53 -9.11 14.13
N LEU A 33 -2.56 -8.35 14.51
CA LEU A 33 -2.67 -6.94 14.10
C LEU A 33 -1.55 -6.09 14.71
N GLN A 34 -1.20 -6.34 15.98
CA GLN A 34 -0.09 -5.66 16.65
C GLN A 34 1.24 -5.92 15.92
N ASP A 35 1.47 -7.16 15.48
CA ASP A 35 2.66 -7.54 14.72
C ASP A 35 2.74 -6.80 13.37
N TYR A 36 1.62 -6.64 12.66
CA TYR A 36 1.58 -5.87 11.41
C TYR A 36 1.83 -4.38 11.62
N ILE A 37 1.27 -3.80 12.69
CA ILE A 37 1.49 -2.40 13.07
C ILE A 37 2.97 -2.19 13.41
N GLU A 38 3.59 -3.11 14.15
CA GLU A 38 5.00 -3.02 14.51
C GLU A 38 5.92 -3.18 13.29
N LEU A 39 5.60 -4.10 12.38
CA LEU A 39 6.30 -4.27 11.12
C LEU A 39 6.23 -3.00 10.25
N PHE A 40 5.05 -2.37 10.17
CA PHE A 40 4.84 -1.11 9.47
C PHE A 40 5.61 0.06 10.11
N LYS A 41 5.63 0.16 11.44
CA LYS A 41 6.44 1.16 12.14
C LYS A 41 7.94 0.93 11.91
N ALA A 42 8.38 -0.32 11.88
CA ALA A 42 9.77 -0.67 11.62
C ALA A 42 10.21 -0.31 10.18
N SER A 43 9.31 -0.31 9.18
CA SER A 43 9.69 0.05 7.81
C SER A 43 10.11 1.52 7.67
N PHE A 44 9.57 2.44 8.48
CA PHE A 44 9.99 3.85 8.47
C PHE A 44 11.38 4.08 9.10
N ASN A 45 11.82 3.16 9.96
CA ASN A 45 13.08 3.28 10.70
C ASN A 45 14.25 2.51 10.06
N ARG A 46 14.00 1.72 9.01
CA ARG A 46 15.06 1.06 8.24
C ARG A 46 15.73 2.07 7.30
N LYS A 47 16.77 2.73 7.83
CA LYS A 47 17.82 3.54 7.18
C LYS A 47 17.63 5.06 7.21
N LYS A 48 17.95 5.65 8.37
CA LYS A 48 18.80 6.85 8.46
C LYS A 48 20.11 6.48 9.16
N ARG A 49 20.96 5.70 8.50
CA ARG A 49 22.35 5.52 8.94
C ARG A 49 23.24 6.28 7.96
N SER A 50 24.09 7.12 8.53
CA SER A 50 25.02 8.07 7.90
C SER A 50 24.38 9.35 7.34
N SER A 51 24.40 10.39 8.18
CA SER A 51 24.53 11.77 7.69
C SER A 51 26.01 11.98 7.37
N PRO A 52 26.40 12.37 6.15
CA PRO A 52 27.63 13.13 5.94
C PRO A 52 27.41 14.56 6.44
N PRO A 53 28.46 15.29 6.87
CA PRO A 53 28.30 16.63 7.42
C PRO A 53 27.68 17.57 6.38
N GLN A 54 26.81 18.48 6.84
CA GLN A 54 26.29 19.54 5.99
C GLN A 54 27.44 20.47 5.59
N ILE A 55 27.98 20.23 4.40
CA ILE A 55 28.76 21.22 3.65
C ILE A 55 27.77 22.34 3.27
N PRO A 56 28.07 23.63 3.50
CA PRO A 56 27.23 24.71 3.03
C PRO A 56 26.96 24.51 1.53
N ARG A 57 25.70 24.41 1.15
CA ARG A 57 25.30 24.42 -0.26
C ARG A 57 25.58 25.82 -0.81
N GLU A 58 26.83 26.09 -1.14
CA GLU A 58 27.10 27.01 -2.23
C GLU A 58 26.41 26.42 -3.47
N ALA A 59 25.55 27.22 -4.06
CA ALA A 59 24.63 26.83 -5.10
C ALA A 59 25.41 26.24 -6.27
N ASN A 60 25.29 24.93 -6.49
CA ASN A 60 25.72 24.29 -7.72
C ASN A 60 24.82 24.80 -8.87
N PRO A 61 25.34 25.58 -9.83
CA PRO A 61 24.54 26.08 -10.97
C PRO A 61 24.16 24.97 -11.97
N TYR A 62 24.67 23.75 -11.80
CA TYR A 62 24.43 22.59 -12.65
C TYR A 62 23.50 21.55 -12.04
N ARG A 63 22.79 21.85 -10.94
CA ARG A 63 21.73 20.96 -10.49
C ARG A 63 20.61 21.04 -11.53
N ALA A 64 20.65 20.14 -12.52
CA ALA A 64 19.61 19.97 -13.52
C ALA A 64 18.26 20.05 -12.82
N ARG A 65 17.58 21.18 -12.99
CA ARG A 65 16.31 21.46 -12.34
C ARG A 65 15.40 20.34 -12.79
N LYS A 66 15.07 19.41 -11.89
CA LYS A 66 14.03 18.41 -12.18
C LYS A 66 12.86 19.20 -12.76
N PRO A 67 12.28 18.79 -13.89
CA PRO A 67 11.22 19.55 -14.51
C PRO A 67 10.18 19.85 -13.44
N GLU A 68 9.79 21.12 -13.40
CA GLU A 68 8.78 21.58 -12.46
C GLU A 68 7.57 20.66 -12.60
N LYS A 69 7.10 20.11 -11.48
CA LYS A 69 6.00 19.15 -11.49
C LYS A 69 4.82 19.84 -12.15
N ASN A 70 4.21 19.18 -13.13
CA ASN A 70 3.08 19.70 -13.94
C ASN A 70 3.47 20.78 -14.96
N SER A 71 4.75 20.89 -15.29
CA SER A 71 5.20 21.72 -16.41
C SER A 71 4.75 21.15 -17.75
N ILE A 72 4.58 22.04 -18.74
CA ILE A 72 4.31 21.67 -20.14
C ILE A 72 5.37 20.68 -20.65
N LYS A 73 6.64 20.90 -20.30
CA LYS A 73 7.75 20.02 -20.69
C LYS A 73 7.54 18.59 -20.19
N GLU A 74 7.06 18.40 -18.96
CA GLU A 74 6.78 17.07 -18.42
C GLU A 74 5.65 16.37 -19.19
N ALA A 75 4.54 17.06 -19.45
CA ALA A 75 3.43 16.52 -20.22
C ALA A 75 3.84 16.17 -21.67
N MET A 76 4.65 17.04 -22.30
CA MET A 76 5.19 16.80 -23.63
C MET A 76 6.13 15.58 -23.68
N THR A 77 6.93 15.34 -22.64
CA THR A 77 7.76 14.12 -22.57
C THR A 77 6.89 12.87 -22.64
N VAL A 78 5.84 12.79 -21.82
CA VAL A 78 4.92 11.65 -21.82
C VAL A 78 4.20 11.50 -23.17
N LEU A 79 3.77 12.61 -23.78
CA LEU A 79 3.15 12.57 -25.12
C LEU A 79 4.14 12.11 -26.21
N ASN A 80 5.41 12.50 -26.11
CA ASN A 80 6.45 12.04 -27.02
C ASN A 80 6.71 10.54 -26.91
N ASP A 81 6.67 9.98 -25.71
CA ASP A 81 6.81 8.54 -25.49
C ASP A 81 5.67 7.75 -26.15
N MET A 82 4.49 8.36 -26.29
CA MET A 82 3.32 7.78 -26.95
C MET A 82 3.28 8.01 -28.47
N LYS A 83 4.20 8.80 -29.04
CA LYS A 83 4.13 9.28 -30.44
C LYS A 83 4.04 8.16 -31.48
N SER A 84 4.66 7.00 -31.24
CA SER A 84 4.60 5.85 -32.14
C SER A 84 3.21 5.21 -32.24
N ASN A 85 2.35 5.45 -31.23
CA ASN A 85 1.06 4.78 -31.06
C ASN A 85 -0.14 5.71 -31.23
N ILE A 86 0.09 6.97 -31.62
CA ILE A 86 -0.97 7.97 -31.82
C ILE A 86 -0.81 8.65 -33.19
N SER A 87 -1.91 9.12 -33.76
CA SER A 87 -1.87 9.89 -35.01
C SER A 87 -1.25 11.28 -34.79
N VAL A 88 -0.76 11.88 -35.88
CA VAL A 88 -0.19 13.24 -35.87
C VAL A 88 -1.23 14.25 -35.39
N ASP A 89 -2.48 14.13 -35.82
CA ASP A 89 -3.56 15.04 -35.41
C ASP A 89 -3.80 14.99 -33.89
N LYS A 90 -3.86 13.77 -33.32
CA LYS A 90 -3.95 13.58 -31.86
C LYS A 90 -2.76 14.23 -31.16
N TYR A 91 -1.55 14.05 -31.67
CA TYR A 91 -0.35 14.66 -31.09
C TYR A 91 -0.43 16.19 -31.09
N LEU A 92 -0.79 16.81 -32.21
CA LEU A 92 -0.88 18.27 -32.34
C LEU A 92 -1.97 18.85 -31.44
N ILE A 93 -3.19 18.33 -31.49
CA ILE A 93 -4.31 18.80 -30.67
C ILE A 93 -3.97 18.67 -29.17
N SER A 94 -3.37 17.56 -28.78
CA SER A 94 -3.02 17.35 -27.37
C SER A 94 -1.94 18.31 -26.89
N SER A 95 -0.98 18.63 -27.77
CA SER A 95 0.08 19.60 -27.45
C SER A 95 -0.47 21.01 -27.21
N THR A 96 -1.54 21.42 -27.91
CA THR A 96 -2.19 22.72 -27.67
C THR A 96 -2.98 22.73 -26.37
N HIS A 97 -3.66 21.62 -26.04
CA HIS A 97 -4.36 21.47 -24.76
C HIS A 97 -3.44 21.47 -23.54
N PHE A 98 -2.17 21.09 -23.69
CA PHE A 98 -1.21 21.21 -22.60
C PHE A 98 -0.86 22.65 -22.23
N ALA A 99 -1.36 23.69 -22.89
CA ALA A 99 -1.31 25.05 -22.35
C ALA A 99 -2.14 25.19 -21.05
N ASP A 100 -3.24 24.42 -20.93
CA ASP A 100 -4.09 24.38 -19.75
C ASP A 100 -3.48 23.48 -18.66
N GLU A 101 -3.36 24.01 -17.44
CA GLU A 101 -2.77 23.27 -16.33
C GLU A 101 -3.61 22.07 -15.89
N THR A 102 -4.93 22.21 -15.85
CA THR A 102 -5.86 21.15 -15.48
C THR A 102 -5.74 19.99 -16.46
N MET A 103 -5.69 20.29 -17.77
CA MET A 103 -5.52 19.29 -18.82
C MET A 103 -4.19 18.55 -18.68
N ARG A 104 -3.08 19.26 -18.38
CA ARG A 104 -1.78 18.63 -18.11
C ARG A 104 -1.82 17.70 -16.90
N GLN A 105 -2.46 18.14 -15.81
CA GLN A 105 -2.55 17.34 -14.59
C GLN A 105 -3.39 16.08 -14.81
N LEU A 106 -4.56 16.20 -15.45
CA LEU A 106 -5.42 15.06 -15.78
C LEU A 106 -4.70 14.07 -16.68
N PHE A 107 -4.05 14.55 -17.76
CA PHE A 107 -3.28 13.71 -18.66
C PHE A 107 -2.22 12.89 -17.92
N LYS A 108 -1.50 13.50 -16.97
CA LYS A 108 -0.51 12.80 -16.15
C LYS A 108 -1.12 11.74 -15.23
N CYS A 109 -2.31 11.97 -14.70
CA CYS A 109 -2.98 11.03 -13.80
C CYS A 109 -3.52 9.78 -14.52
N TYR A 110 -3.81 9.87 -15.82
CA TYR A 110 -4.30 8.73 -16.59
C TYR A 110 -3.20 7.70 -16.89
N LEU A 111 -3.60 6.43 -17.01
CA LEU A 111 -2.76 5.35 -17.55
C LEU A 111 -2.70 5.45 -19.08
N ASP A 112 -1.72 4.80 -19.71
CA ASP A 112 -1.46 4.99 -21.15
C ASP A 112 -2.63 4.60 -22.07
N ASP A 113 -3.40 3.57 -21.71
CA ASP A 113 -4.63 3.18 -22.40
C ASP A 113 -5.72 4.25 -22.27
N VAL A 114 -5.98 4.72 -21.05
CA VAL A 114 -6.94 5.80 -20.80
C VAL A 114 -6.49 7.11 -21.45
N ARG A 115 -5.19 7.42 -21.47
CA ARG A 115 -4.64 8.56 -22.19
C ARG A 115 -4.99 8.47 -23.65
N ARG A 116 -4.76 7.34 -24.33
CA ARG A 116 -5.06 7.20 -25.77
C ARG A 116 -6.54 7.43 -26.10
N GLU A 117 -7.44 6.90 -25.28
CA GLU A 117 -8.88 7.13 -25.43
C GLU A 117 -9.24 8.60 -25.17
N TRP A 118 -8.67 9.21 -24.15
CA TRP A 118 -8.84 10.64 -23.90
C TRP A 118 -8.38 11.50 -25.08
N LEU A 119 -7.21 11.20 -25.68
CA LEU A 119 -6.74 11.87 -26.90
C LEU A 119 -7.69 11.62 -28.09
N HIS A 120 -8.36 10.48 -28.15
CA HIS A 120 -9.36 10.20 -29.19
C HIS A 120 -10.58 11.14 -29.07
N HIS A 121 -11.08 11.33 -27.85
CA HIS A 121 -12.18 12.26 -27.55
C HIS A 121 -11.80 13.74 -27.76
N LEU A 122 -10.52 14.10 -27.67
CA LEU A 122 -10.09 15.46 -27.99
C LEU A 122 -10.18 15.80 -29.49
N VAL A 123 -9.95 14.82 -30.35
CA VAL A 123 -10.02 15.01 -31.81
C VAL A 123 -11.46 14.88 -32.31
N HIS A 124 -12.27 14.05 -31.63
CA HIS A 124 -13.67 13.81 -31.94
C HIS A 124 -14.52 14.06 -30.68
N PRO A 125 -14.81 15.34 -30.36
CA PRO A 125 -15.59 15.71 -29.18
C PRO A 125 -17.05 15.26 -29.25
#